data_AF-A0A0M8QQM5-F1
#
_entry.id   AF-A0A0M8QQM5-F1
#
_cell.length_a   1.000
_cell.length_b   1.000
_cell.length_c   1.000
_cell.angle_alpha   90.00
_cell.angle_beta   90.00
_cell.angle_gamma   90.00
#
_symmetry.space_group_name_H-M   'P 1'
#
loop_
_entity.id
_entity.type
_entity.pdbx_description
1 polymer ?
#
loop_
_entity_poly.entity_id
_entity_poly.type
_entity_poly.pdbx_seq_one_letter_code
_entity_poly.pdbx_strand_id
1 'polypeptide(L)' 'MGAAERRLGPRTRERLTEALPAAALDLTADDLAEIEKAVPPGAARGDRCPPAFMAGLGVGN' A
#
# COMPACT_ATOMS: atom_id res chain seq x y z
N MET A 1 -12.42 -23.01 -9.03
CA MET A 1 -12.35 -22.80 -7.56
C MET A 1 -11.71 -21.43 -7.36
N GLY A 2 -12.55 -20.40 -7.17
CA GLY A 2 -12.14 -19.01 -7.29
C GLY A 2 -11.13 -18.62 -6.22
N ALA A 3 -9.97 -18.10 -6.62
CA ALA A 3 -9.10 -17.41 -5.70
C ALA A 3 -9.91 -16.25 -5.13
N ALA A 4 -10.31 -16.35 -3.85
CA ALA A 4 -10.90 -15.25 -3.14
C ALA A 4 -9.99 -14.04 -3.36
N GLU A 5 -10.52 -13.01 -4.00
CA GLU A 5 -9.87 -11.73 -4.25
C GLU A 5 -9.31 -11.25 -2.90
N ARG A 6 -8.00 -11.46 -2.70
CA ARG A 6 -7.39 -11.24 -1.38
C ARG A 6 -7.33 -9.74 -1.18
N ARG A 7 -8.29 -9.20 -0.42
CA ARG A 7 -8.29 -7.80 -0.02
C ARG A 7 -7.05 -7.52 0.84
N LEU A 8 -6.20 -6.63 0.34
CA LEU A 8 -5.19 -5.93 1.13
C LEU A 8 -5.94 -4.89 1.96
N GLY A 9 -5.75 -4.90 3.29
CA GLY A 9 -6.45 -3.98 4.18
C GLY A 9 -6.72 -4.55 5.58
N PRO A 10 -7.23 -3.69 6.49
CA PRO A 10 -7.50 -4.05 7.88
C PRO A 10 -8.52 -5.20 7.99
N ARG A 11 -8.29 -6.09 8.97
CA ARG A 11 -9.12 -7.31 9.19
C ARG A 11 -10.05 -7.19 10.39
N THR A 12 -9.99 -6.09 11.13
CA THR A 12 -10.86 -5.81 12.27
C THR A 12 -11.50 -4.43 12.10
N ARG A 13 -12.66 -4.26 12.74
CA ARG A 13 -13.37 -2.97 12.74
C ARG A 13 -12.53 -1.86 13.36
N GLU A 14 -11.84 -2.16 14.45
CA GLU A 14 -10.96 -1.21 15.13
C GLU A 14 -9.87 -0.68 14.18
N ARG A 15 -9.14 -1.57 13.50
CA ARG A 15 -8.11 -1.18 12.53
C ARG A 15 -8.67 -0.47 11.30
N LEU A 16 -9.93 -0.74 10.95
CA LEU A 16 -10.63 -0.02 9.89
C LEU A 16 -11.00 1.39 10.33
N THR A 17 -11.55 1.55 11.54
CA THR A 17 -11.90 2.85 12.12
C THR A 17 -10.69 3.76 12.26
N GLU A 18 -9.52 3.21 12.61
CA GLU A 18 -8.26 3.95 12.63
C GLU A 18 -7.83 4.43 11.24
N ALA A 19 -7.99 3.59 10.21
CA ALA A 19 -7.43 3.85 8.89
C ALA A 19 -8.33 4.72 7.99
N LEU A 20 -9.67 4.60 8.09
CA LEU A 20 -10.61 5.29 7.21
C LEU A 20 -10.50 6.83 7.21
N PRO A 21 -10.22 7.52 8.34
CA PRO A 21 -10.10 8.97 8.36
C PRO A 21 -8.98 9.53 7.46
N ALA A 22 -7.97 8.72 7.12
CA ALA A 22 -6.87 9.16 6.26
C ALA A 22 -7.33 9.62 4.87
N ALA A 23 -8.50 9.17 4.40
CA ALA A 23 -9.07 9.57 3.11
C ALA A 23 -9.49 11.05 3.05
N ALA A 24 -9.59 11.72 4.20
CA ALA A 24 -9.93 13.14 4.29
C ALA A 24 -8.71 14.04 4.56
N LEU A 25 -7.50 13.49 4.56
CA LEU A 25 -6.27 14.27 4.75
C LEU A 25 -5.86 14.92 3.43
N ASP A 26 -5.70 16.24 3.46
CA ASP A 26 -5.05 17.00 2.39
C ASP A 26 -3.57 17.16 2.74
N LEU A 27 -2.70 16.45 2.00
CA LEU A 27 -1.25 16.60 2.13
C LEU A 27 -0.78 17.75 1.24
N THR A 28 0.00 18.66 1.83
CA THR A 28 0.63 19.75 1.09
C THR A 28 1.88 19.27 0.35
N ALA A 29 2.42 20.12 -0.53
CA ALA A 29 3.67 19.82 -1.22
C ALA A 29 4.84 19.60 -0.25
N ASP A 30 4.89 20.34 0.85
CA ASP A 30 5.94 20.21 1.86
C ASP A 30 5.81 18.89 2.62
N ASP A 31 4.58 18.46 2.95
CA ASP A 31 4.33 17.16 3.58
C ASP A 31 4.81 16.02 2.69
N LEU A 32 4.50 16.09 1.39
CA LEU A 32 4.95 15.10 0.41
C LEU A 32 6.47 15.08 0.28
N ALA A 33 7.12 16.25 0.27
CA ALA A 33 8.58 16.35 0.21
C ALA A 33 9.26 15.72 1.45
N GLU A 34 8.68 15.90 2.64
CA GLU A 34 9.18 15.24 3.86
C GLU A 34 8.95 13.71 3.82
N ILE A 35 7.81 13.27 3.32
CA ILE A 35 7.53 11.83 3.15
C ILE A 35 8.52 11.18 2.18
N GLU A 36 8.82 11.82 1.05
CA GLU A 36 9.79 11.28 0.07
C GLU A 36 11.21 11.17 0.62
N LYS A 37 11.62 12.11 1.48
CA LYS A 37 12.91 12.02 2.19
C LYS A 37 12.94 10.84 3.17
N ALA A 38 11.84 10.63 3.89
CA ALA A 38 11.73 9.57 4.89
C ALA A 38 11.52 8.18 4.26
N VAL A 39 10.84 8.11 3.11
CA VAL A 39 10.50 6.88 2.37
C VAL A 39 10.97 7.00 0.92
N PRO A 40 12.27 6.75 0.66
CA PRO A 40 12.81 6.91 -0.69
C PRO A 40 12.16 5.97 -1.71
N PRO A 41 12.22 6.32 -3.01
CA PRO A 41 11.74 5.46 -4.09
C PRO A 41 12.32 4.05 -3.99
N GLY A 42 11.44 3.06 -4.00
CA GLY A 42 11.83 1.65 -3.89
C GLY A 42 12.01 1.13 -2.47
N ALA A 43 11.81 1.94 -1.41
CA ALA A 43 11.81 1.46 -0.02
C ALA A 43 10.79 0.33 0.23
N ALA A 44 9.73 0.27 -0.57
CA ALA A 44 8.71 -0.77 -0.53
C ALA A 44 9.02 -2.02 -1.38
N ARG A 45 10.12 -2.05 -2.16
CA ARG A 45 10.50 -3.16 -3.07
C ARG A 45 11.03 -4.42 -2.35
N GLY A 46 10.70 -4.62 -1.08
CA GLY A 46 11.18 -5.77 -0.31
C GLY A 46 10.72 -7.10 -0.90
N ASP A 47 11.47 -8.18 -0.61
CA ASP A 47 11.24 -9.55 -1.10
C ASP A 47 9.99 -10.23 -0.51
N ARG A 48 9.09 -9.46 0.11
CA ARG A 48 7.83 -9.95 0.69
C ARG A 48 6.93 -10.62 -0.35
N CYS A 49 7.11 -10.29 -1.63
CA CYS A 49 6.57 -11.06 -2.74
C CYS A 49 7.73 -11.62 -3.57
N PRO A 50 7.99 -12.94 -3.51
CA PRO A 50 9.04 -13.56 -4.30
C PRO A 50 8.87 -13.24 -5.79
N PRO A 51 9.96 -12.97 -6.54
CA PRO A 51 9.88 -12.55 -7.93
C PRO A 51 9.08 -13.50 -8.83
N ALA A 52 9.14 -14.81 -8.56
CA ALA A 52 8.38 -15.84 -9.26
C ALA A 52 6.85 -15.65 -9.14
N PHE A 53 6.37 -15.06 -8.04
CA PHE A 53 4.95 -14.76 -7.84
C PHE A 53 4.55 -13.36 -8.36
N MET A 54 5.50 -12.47 -8.64
CA MET A 54 5.24 -11.17 -9.26
C MET A 54 4.91 -11.27 -10.76
N ALA A 55 5.38 -12.30 -11.44
CA ALA A 55 5.14 -12.53 -12.87
C ALA A 55 3.66 -12.68 -13.24
N GLY A 56 2.81 -13.09 -12.28
CA GLY A 56 1.38 -13.28 -12.49
C GLY A 56 0.51 -12.08 -12.12
N LEU A 57 1.06 -11.00 -11.57
CA LEU A 57 0.26 -9.90 -10.99
C LEU A 57 -0.15 -8.80 -11.97
N GLY A 58 0.39 -8.80 -13.20
CA GLY A 58 0.14 -7.75 -14.19
C GLY A 58 0.66 -6.38 -13.71
N VAL A 59 1.71 -5.86 -14.35
CA VAL A 59 2.12 -4.48 -14.07
C VAL A 59 1.06 -3.58 -14.68
N GLY A 60 0.17 -3.02 -13.85
CA GLY A 60 -0.89 -2.13 -14.28
C GLY A 60 -0.30 -0.92 -15.01
N ASN A 61 -0.71 -0.73 -16.26
CA ASN A 61 -0.64 0.54 -16.98
C ASN A 61 -1.86 1.37 -16.63
#